data_AF-A0KMS0-F1
#
_entry.id   AF-A0KMS0-F1
#
_cell.length_a   1.000
_cell.length_b   1.000
_cell.length_c   1.000
_cell.angle_alpha   90.00
_cell.angle_beta   90.00
_cell.angle_gamma   90.00
#
_symmetry.space_group_name_H-M   'P 1'
#
loop_
_entity.id
_entity.type
_entity.pdbx_description
1 polymer ?
#
loop_
_entity_poly.entity_id
_entity_poly.type
_entity_poly.pdbx_seq_one_letter_code
_entity_poly.pdbx_strand_id
1 'polypeptide(L)'
;MKFDFCKLNEQDVREEIIAPLLRELGYRSGTSNNIIREQTLTYAKSSLGRKKATDPYLKGRADYILETENNVRWIIEAKSPSSDITEEDIQQAWTYANHPEVRAYYYVLCNGLFLYVYITNKGPQNGVIFSSSYDDLSEKFIQLKNILSPEAIIRDLKDIELDLEPPIGEGLRSTATVVNGQIVFRSNSLQMSHLQGLTLSVKSGFIKRGEDNNIIADIHTVSPFHQLQEINERLGLHKIKAIGKVGTLSSNKNLLTELEYFTSSTLLQGESMLDLSTMNTVILPIAINVETSTYISGFLEKSEFKGRFSSTMNYVGIMRVSLDGEFNILLS
;
A
#
# COMPACT_ATOMS: atom_id res chain seq x y z
N MET A 1 -15.28 8.79 -34.48
CA MET A 1 -15.72 7.99 -35.64
C MET A 1 -16.96 7.23 -35.20
N LYS A 2 -18.08 7.29 -35.94
CA LYS A 2 -19.32 6.62 -35.53
C LYS A 2 -19.38 5.27 -36.23
N PHE A 3 -19.24 4.17 -35.47
CA PHE A 3 -19.33 2.83 -36.02
C PHE A 3 -20.78 2.50 -36.41
N ASP A 4 -20.96 1.78 -37.51
CA ASP A 4 -22.22 1.14 -37.86
C ASP A 4 -22.25 -0.26 -37.23
N PHE A 5 -22.62 -0.32 -35.94
CA PHE A 5 -22.56 -1.54 -35.12
C PHE A 5 -23.37 -2.71 -35.69
N CYS A 6 -24.38 -2.44 -36.51
CA CYS A 6 -25.20 -3.47 -37.16
C CYS A 6 -24.44 -4.33 -38.17
N LYS A 7 -23.26 -3.88 -38.62
CA LYS A 7 -22.41 -4.61 -39.59
C LYS A 7 -21.18 -5.25 -38.98
N LEU A 8 -20.90 -4.96 -37.71
CA LEU A 8 -19.75 -5.50 -37.02
C LEU A 8 -20.09 -6.90 -36.50
N ASN A 9 -19.15 -7.81 -36.65
CA ASN A 9 -19.15 -9.10 -35.99
C ASN A 9 -18.22 -9.08 -34.76
N GLU A 10 -18.08 -10.21 -34.07
CA GLU A 10 -17.22 -10.33 -32.89
C GLU A 10 -15.74 -10.06 -33.19
N GLN A 11 -15.22 -10.47 -34.35
CA GLN A 11 -13.86 -10.13 -34.79
C GLN A 11 -13.67 -8.62 -34.87
N ASP A 12 -14.64 -7.93 -35.48
CA ASP A 12 -14.56 -6.48 -35.67
C ASP A 12 -14.59 -5.77 -34.31
N VAL A 13 -15.42 -6.22 -33.36
CA VAL A 13 -15.40 -5.71 -31.98
C VAL A 13 -14.03 -5.89 -31.33
N ARG A 14 -13.39 -7.05 -31.53
CA ARG A 14 -12.06 -7.31 -30.99
C ARG A 14 -11.00 -6.37 -31.57
N GLU A 15 -11.03 -6.10 -32.86
CA GLU A 15 -9.98 -5.34 -33.55
C GLU A 15 -10.18 -3.83 -33.53
N GLU A 16 -11.43 -3.38 -33.69
CA GLU A 16 -11.77 -1.96 -33.85
C GLU A 16 -12.13 -1.27 -32.52
N ILE A 17 -12.47 -2.04 -31.48
CA ILE A 17 -12.91 -1.50 -30.19
C ILE A 17 -11.99 -1.97 -29.05
N ILE A 18 -11.90 -3.27 -28.82
CA ILE A 18 -11.17 -3.81 -27.67
C ILE A 18 -9.65 -3.61 -27.83
N ALA A 19 -9.07 -3.89 -28.99
CA ALA A 19 -7.64 -3.74 -29.19
C ALA A 19 -7.14 -2.28 -29.06
N PRO A 20 -7.84 -1.24 -29.57
CA PRO A 20 -7.52 0.15 -29.27
C PRO A 20 -7.68 0.49 -27.79
N LEU A 21 -8.75 0.05 -27.14
CA LEU A 21 -8.98 0.28 -25.71
C LEU A 21 -7.84 -0.29 -24.84
N LEU A 22 -7.46 -1.55 -25.08
CA LEU A 22 -6.33 -2.18 -24.40
C LEU A 22 -5.02 -1.41 -24.64
N ARG A 23 -4.87 -0.84 -25.84
CA ARG A 23 -3.72 -0.05 -26.19
C ARG A 23 -3.66 1.26 -25.41
N GLU A 24 -4.79 1.91 -25.21
CA GLU A 24 -4.90 3.14 -24.41
C GLU A 24 -4.76 2.87 -22.90
N LEU A 25 -5.21 1.70 -22.43
CA LEU A 25 -5.02 1.26 -21.04
C LEU A 25 -3.56 0.95 -20.70
N GLY A 26 -2.70 0.74 -21.69
CA GLY A 26 -1.26 0.52 -21.49
C GLY A 26 -0.76 -0.91 -21.75
N TYR A 27 -1.61 -1.80 -22.29
CA TYR A 27 -1.21 -3.17 -22.60
C TYR A 27 -0.66 -3.32 -24.03
N ARG A 28 0.35 -4.17 -24.22
CA ARG A 28 0.92 -4.52 -25.52
C ARG A 28 1.43 -5.96 -25.52
N SER A 29 1.29 -6.67 -26.64
CA SER A 29 1.87 -8.01 -26.77
C SER A 29 3.40 -7.94 -26.70
N GLY A 30 4.02 -8.83 -25.92
CA GLY A 30 5.47 -8.93 -25.79
C GLY A 30 6.12 -7.90 -24.86
N THR A 31 5.35 -7.16 -24.07
CA THR A 31 5.87 -6.25 -23.02
C THR A 31 5.60 -6.83 -21.63
N SER A 32 6.08 -6.15 -20.58
CA SER A 32 5.76 -6.50 -19.18
C SER A 32 4.27 -6.41 -18.85
N ASN A 33 3.50 -5.63 -19.61
CA ASN A 33 2.05 -5.53 -19.54
C ASN A 33 1.44 -6.21 -20.77
N ASN A 34 1.49 -7.54 -20.75
CA ASN A 34 1.29 -8.39 -21.89
C ASN A 34 -0.18 -8.56 -22.27
N ILE A 35 -0.42 -8.83 -23.56
CA ILE A 35 -1.71 -9.28 -24.10
C ILE A 35 -1.51 -10.67 -24.69
N ILE A 36 -2.14 -11.67 -24.09
CA ILE A 36 -2.24 -13.04 -24.59
C ILE A 36 -3.61 -13.16 -25.25
N ARG A 37 -3.63 -13.49 -26.55
CA ARG A 37 -4.87 -13.59 -27.32
C ARG A 37 -5.26 -15.04 -27.51
N GLU A 38 -6.56 -15.30 -27.51
CA GLU A 38 -7.12 -16.53 -28.07
C GLU A 38 -6.58 -17.83 -27.43
N GLN A 39 -6.21 -17.74 -26.15
CA GLN A 39 -5.61 -18.85 -25.40
C GLN A 39 -6.65 -19.97 -25.25
N THR A 40 -6.29 -21.16 -25.71
CA THR A 40 -7.09 -22.36 -25.47
C THR A 40 -6.86 -22.83 -24.04
N LEU A 41 -7.95 -22.97 -23.29
CA LEU A 41 -7.95 -23.41 -21.90
C LEU A 41 -8.49 -24.83 -21.84
N THR A 42 -7.73 -25.72 -21.21
CA THR A 42 -8.14 -27.12 -21.01
C THR A 42 -8.26 -27.43 -19.52
N TYR A 43 -9.46 -27.77 -19.07
CA TYR A 43 -9.63 -28.27 -17.70
C TYR A 43 -9.07 -29.69 -17.58
N ALA A 44 -8.05 -29.87 -16.75
CA ALA A 44 -7.68 -31.20 -16.26
C ALA A 44 -8.78 -31.69 -15.31
N LYS A 45 -9.44 -32.80 -15.66
CA LYS A 45 -10.49 -33.53 -14.91
C LYS A 45 -10.63 -33.15 -13.43
N SER A 46 -11.51 -32.22 -13.08
CA SER A 46 -11.96 -32.00 -11.70
C SER A 46 -13.25 -32.81 -11.46
N SER A 47 -13.11 -34.12 -11.24
CA SER A 47 -14.25 -34.97 -10.89
C SER A 47 -14.51 -34.93 -9.39
N LEU A 48 -15.57 -34.25 -8.95
CA LEU A 48 -16.24 -34.54 -7.67
C LEU A 48 -17.07 -35.84 -7.85
N GLY A 49 -16.39 -36.98 -7.99
CA GLY A 49 -17.04 -38.29 -8.19
C GLY A 49 -16.20 -39.35 -8.92
N ARG A 50 -16.76 -40.57 -9.07
CA ARG A 50 -16.13 -41.71 -9.76
C ARG A 50 -15.97 -41.39 -11.26
N LYS A 51 -14.72 -41.29 -11.73
CA LYS A 51 -14.35 -40.98 -13.13
C LYS A 51 -14.99 -41.96 -14.11
N LYS A 52 -15.73 -41.47 -15.12
CA LYS A 52 -16.05 -42.23 -16.33
C LYS A 52 -15.03 -41.86 -17.43
N ALA A 53 -14.67 -42.83 -18.26
CA ALA A 53 -13.71 -42.65 -19.35
C ALA A 53 -14.27 -41.81 -20.53
N THR A 54 -15.57 -41.51 -20.51
CA THR A 54 -16.34 -40.87 -21.60
C THR A 54 -16.65 -39.40 -21.36
N ASP A 55 -16.20 -38.79 -20.26
CA ASP A 55 -16.50 -37.38 -19.99
C ASP A 55 -15.69 -36.47 -20.95
N PRO A 56 -16.35 -35.59 -21.73
CA PRO A 56 -15.69 -34.76 -22.73
C PRO A 56 -14.79 -33.69 -22.07
N TYR A 57 -13.69 -33.34 -22.73
CA TYR A 57 -12.89 -32.19 -22.36
C TYR A 57 -13.71 -30.92 -22.57
N LEU A 58 -13.97 -30.16 -21.49
CA LEU A 58 -14.45 -28.79 -21.61
C LEU A 58 -13.28 -27.95 -22.13
N LYS A 59 -13.31 -27.67 -23.44
CA LYS A 59 -12.38 -26.75 -24.10
C LYS A 59 -13.05 -25.38 -24.18
N GLY A 60 -12.38 -24.37 -23.64
CA GLY A 60 -12.76 -22.96 -23.76
C GLY A 60 -11.67 -22.15 -24.44
N ARG A 61 -12.02 -21.00 -24.99
CA ARG A 61 -11.06 -20.04 -25.56
C ARG A 61 -11.40 -18.66 -25.03
N ALA A 62 -10.46 -18.05 -24.31
CA ALA A 62 -10.61 -16.66 -23.87
C ALA A 62 -10.04 -15.73 -24.95
N ASP A 63 -10.77 -14.67 -25.30
CA ASP A 63 -10.34 -13.76 -26.36
C ASP A 63 -9.09 -12.98 -25.99
N TYR A 64 -9.08 -12.40 -24.80
CA TYR A 64 -7.94 -11.66 -24.26
C TYR A 64 -7.68 -12.04 -22.82
N ILE A 65 -6.44 -12.41 -22.52
CA ILE A 65 -5.88 -12.47 -21.17
C ILE A 65 -4.82 -11.38 -21.10
N LEU A 66 -4.98 -10.51 -20.11
CA LEU A 66 -4.10 -9.38 -19.85
C LEU A 66 -3.29 -9.71 -18.61
N GLU A 67 -2.00 -9.50 -18.69
CA GLU A 67 -1.06 -9.81 -17.62
C GLU A 67 -0.22 -8.57 -17.32
N THR A 68 -0.06 -8.23 -16.04
CA THR A 68 0.85 -7.18 -15.61
C THR A 68 2.18 -7.76 -15.16
N GLU A 69 3.18 -6.89 -14.93
CA GLU A 69 4.53 -7.28 -14.53
C GLU A 69 4.59 -8.24 -13.32
N ASN A 70 3.63 -8.16 -12.39
CA ASN A 70 3.56 -9.02 -11.21
C ASN A 70 2.74 -10.30 -11.42
N ASN A 71 2.51 -10.73 -12.67
CA ASN A 71 1.67 -11.87 -13.06
C ASN A 71 0.20 -11.77 -12.61
N VAL A 72 -0.29 -10.58 -12.26
CA VAL A 72 -1.71 -10.36 -11.98
C VAL A 72 -2.43 -10.30 -13.32
N ARG A 73 -3.48 -11.11 -13.45
CA ARG A 73 -4.22 -11.27 -14.72
C ARG A 73 -5.64 -10.76 -14.64
N TRP A 74 -6.18 -10.37 -15.77
CA TRP A 74 -7.62 -10.19 -16.00
C TRP A 74 -7.97 -10.57 -17.43
N ILE A 75 -9.25 -10.77 -17.73
CA ILE A 75 -9.68 -11.19 -19.08
C ILE A 75 -10.76 -10.29 -19.69
N ILE A 76 -10.83 -10.30 -21.02
CA ILE A 76 -11.99 -9.80 -21.78
C ILE A 76 -12.55 -10.93 -22.63
N GLU A 77 -13.87 -11.09 -22.57
CA GLU A 77 -14.66 -11.90 -23.50
C GLU A 77 -15.42 -10.96 -24.46
N ALA A 78 -15.23 -11.12 -25.76
CA ALA A 78 -15.91 -10.34 -26.78
C ALA A 78 -17.22 -11.01 -27.19
N LYS A 79 -18.19 -10.19 -27.61
CA LYS A 79 -19.45 -10.66 -28.19
C LYS A 79 -19.81 -9.82 -29.41
N SER A 80 -20.71 -10.33 -30.23
CA SER A 80 -21.27 -9.57 -31.36
C SER A 80 -22.14 -8.40 -30.86
N PRO A 81 -22.11 -7.21 -31.47
CA PRO A 81 -23.01 -6.10 -31.13
C PRO A 81 -24.48 -6.40 -31.40
N SER A 82 -24.76 -7.38 -32.27
CA SER A 82 -26.11 -7.84 -32.57
C SER A 82 -26.70 -8.75 -31.48
N SER A 83 -25.93 -9.10 -30.46
CA SER A 83 -26.34 -9.96 -29.34
C SER A 83 -26.19 -9.21 -28.02
N ASP A 84 -27.25 -9.25 -27.22
CA ASP A 84 -27.19 -8.77 -25.83
C ASP A 84 -26.30 -9.71 -25.01
N ILE A 85 -25.65 -9.15 -23.98
CA ILE A 85 -24.84 -9.94 -23.04
C ILE A 85 -25.79 -10.67 -22.09
N THR A 86 -25.78 -12.00 -22.14
CA THR A 86 -26.67 -12.87 -21.36
C THR A 86 -26.03 -13.39 -20.07
N GLU A 87 -26.81 -14.00 -19.19
CA GLU A 87 -26.29 -14.69 -17.99
C GLU A 87 -25.35 -15.85 -18.34
N GLU A 88 -25.59 -16.54 -19.46
CA GLU A 88 -24.71 -17.61 -19.95
C GLU A 88 -23.35 -17.07 -20.35
N ASP A 89 -23.30 -15.90 -20.99
CA ASP A 89 -22.05 -15.23 -21.35
C ASP A 89 -21.26 -14.81 -20.10
N ILE A 90 -21.95 -14.28 -19.09
CA ILE A 90 -21.33 -13.90 -17.80
C ILE A 90 -20.75 -15.15 -17.11
N GLN A 91 -21.51 -16.24 -17.07
CA GLN A 91 -21.07 -17.51 -16.50
C GLN A 91 -19.86 -18.09 -17.25
N GLN A 92 -19.85 -17.97 -18.57
CA GLN A 92 -18.74 -18.40 -19.43
C GLN A 92 -17.47 -17.59 -19.14
N ALA A 93 -17.54 -16.27 -19.18
CA ALA A 93 -16.41 -15.40 -18.88
C ALA A 93 -15.88 -15.61 -17.46
N TRP A 94 -16.76 -15.76 -16.47
CA TRP A 94 -16.37 -16.07 -15.09
C TRP A 94 -15.65 -17.42 -14.98
N THR A 95 -16.09 -18.42 -15.75
CA THR A 95 -15.46 -19.75 -15.79
C THR A 95 -14.03 -19.65 -16.33
N TYR A 96 -13.82 -18.91 -17.43
CA TYR A 96 -12.48 -18.66 -17.98
C TYR A 96 -11.59 -17.89 -17.01
N ALA A 97 -12.13 -16.89 -16.33
CA ALA A 97 -11.37 -16.10 -15.38
C ALA A 97 -10.89 -16.93 -14.18
N ASN A 98 -11.70 -17.86 -13.70
CA ASN A 98 -11.34 -18.81 -12.64
C ASN A 98 -10.50 -19.99 -13.11
N HIS A 99 -10.21 -20.13 -14.40
CA HIS A 99 -9.44 -21.26 -14.89
C HIS A 99 -8.06 -21.30 -14.19
N PRO A 100 -7.56 -22.46 -13.72
CA PRO A 100 -6.31 -22.55 -12.98
C PRO A 100 -5.07 -21.97 -13.70
N GLU A 101 -5.07 -22.04 -15.04
CA GLU A 101 -4.02 -21.45 -15.88
C GLU A 101 -4.15 -19.93 -16.04
N VAL A 102 -5.33 -19.35 -15.79
CA VAL A 102 -5.61 -17.92 -15.94
C VAL A 102 -5.59 -17.23 -14.58
N ARG A 103 -6.45 -17.64 -13.64
CA ARG A 103 -6.62 -17.02 -12.30
C ARG A 103 -6.74 -15.50 -12.36
N ALA A 104 -7.61 -15.02 -13.24
CA ALA A 104 -7.83 -13.60 -13.44
C ALA A 104 -8.61 -12.99 -12.28
N TYR A 105 -8.19 -11.80 -11.83
CA TYR A 105 -8.85 -11.06 -10.75
C TYR A 105 -10.15 -10.38 -11.22
N TYR A 106 -10.14 -9.82 -12.42
CA TYR A 106 -11.31 -9.28 -13.10
C TYR A 106 -11.64 -10.07 -14.35
N TYR A 107 -12.92 -10.09 -14.70
CA TYR A 107 -13.39 -10.50 -16.02
C TYR A 107 -14.30 -9.42 -16.59
N VAL A 108 -14.18 -9.22 -17.89
CA VAL A 108 -14.85 -8.14 -18.61
C VAL A 108 -15.59 -8.73 -19.79
N LEU A 109 -16.82 -8.27 -20.03
CA LEU A 109 -17.55 -8.58 -21.25
C LEU A 109 -17.70 -7.32 -22.09
N CYS A 110 -17.52 -7.45 -23.40
CA CYS A 110 -17.69 -6.34 -24.32
C CYS A 110 -18.33 -6.82 -25.62
N ASN A 111 -19.50 -6.27 -25.97
CA ASN A 111 -20.16 -6.53 -27.26
C ASN A 111 -20.00 -5.35 -28.24
N GLY A 112 -19.06 -4.44 -27.96
CA GLY A 112 -18.85 -3.22 -28.74
C GLY A 112 -19.83 -2.09 -28.41
N LEU A 113 -21.07 -2.38 -28.01
CA LEU A 113 -22.05 -1.39 -27.54
C LEU A 113 -21.93 -1.11 -26.05
N PHE A 114 -21.70 -2.17 -25.26
CA PHE A 114 -21.55 -2.11 -23.82
C PHE A 114 -20.27 -2.82 -23.38
N LEU A 115 -19.71 -2.31 -22.29
CA LEU A 115 -18.60 -2.90 -21.56
C LEU A 115 -18.99 -3.06 -20.09
N TYR A 116 -18.81 -4.26 -19.56
CA TYR A 116 -19.09 -4.61 -18.17
C TYR A 116 -17.86 -5.22 -17.50
N VAL A 117 -17.50 -4.73 -16.31
CA VAL A 117 -16.40 -5.24 -15.50
C VAL A 117 -16.95 -5.90 -14.24
N TYR A 118 -16.38 -7.06 -13.91
CA TYR A 118 -16.75 -7.87 -12.75
C TYR A 118 -15.51 -8.31 -11.98
N ILE A 119 -15.70 -8.70 -10.71
CA ILE A 119 -14.65 -9.29 -9.87
C ILE A 119 -14.84 -10.80 -9.82
N THR A 120 -13.82 -11.55 -10.22
CA THR A 120 -13.89 -13.01 -10.34
C THR A 120 -14.24 -13.71 -9.02
N ASN A 121 -13.66 -13.28 -7.91
CA ASN A 121 -13.87 -13.89 -6.59
C ASN A 121 -15.26 -13.62 -5.98
N LYS A 122 -16.03 -12.69 -6.56
CA LYS A 122 -17.42 -12.45 -6.14
C LYS A 122 -18.40 -13.42 -6.82
N GLY A 123 -18.00 -14.15 -7.85
CA GLY A 123 -18.94 -15.03 -8.56
C GLY A 123 -19.77 -14.29 -9.61
N PRO A 124 -20.41 -15.04 -10.54
CA PRO A 124 -21.11 -14.48 -11.70
C PRO A 124 -22.45 -13.83 -11.35
N GLN A 125 -23.00 -14.14 -10.17
CA GLN A 125 -24.28 -13.63 -9.66
C GLN A 125 -24.14 -12.30 -8.90
N ASN A 126 -22.90 -11.84 -8.66
CA ASN A 126 -22.65 -10.56 -8.01
C ASN A 126 -22.53 -9.45 -9.07
N GLY A 127 -23.18 -8.32 -8.79
CA GLY A 127 -23.40 -7.25 -9.77
C GLY A 127 -22.13 -6.63 -10.37
N VAL A 128 -22.30 -6.07 -11.57
CA VAL A 128 -21.30 -5.31 -12.34
C VAL A 128 -20.68 -4.20 -11.47
N ILE A 129 -19.35 -4.11 -11.44
CA ILE A 129 -18.64 -3.04 -10.71
C ILE A 129 -18.36 -1.80 -11.54
N PHE A 130 -18.35 -1.94 -12.87
CA PHE A 130 -18.28 -0.84 -13.81
C PHE A 130 -19.02 -1.19 -15.10
N SER A 131 -19.82 -0.24 -15.60
CA SER A 131 -20.51 -0.37 -16.88
C SER A 131 -20.42 0.91 -17.69
N SER A 132 -20.18 0.78 -18.98
CA SER A 132 -20.24 1.90 -19.93
C SER A 132 -20.88 1.46 -21.24
N SER A 133 -21.68 2.35 -21.83
CA SER A 133 -21.94 2.29 -23.27
C SER A 133 -20.69 2.74 -24.04
N TYR A 134 -20.62 2.44 -25.34
CA TYR A 134 -19.55 2.93 -26.21
C TYR A 134 -19.51 4.45 -26.26
N ASP A 135 -20.68 5.10 -26.35
CA ASP A 135 -20.77 6.56 -26.45
C ASP A 135 -20.26 7.24 -25.16
N ASP A 136 -20.56 6.67 -23.99
CA ASP A 136 -20.12 7.20 -22.69
C ASP A 136 -18.68 6.81 -22.33
N LEU A 137 -18.06 5.89 -23.09
CA LEU A 137 -16.76 5.30 -22.73
C LEU A 137 -15.67 6.36 -22.66
N SER A 138 -15.72 7.37 -23.54
CA SER A 138 -14.76 8.47 -23.54
C SER A 138 -14.80 9.28 -22.24
N GLU A 139 -15.98 9.55 -21.70
CA GLU A 139 -16.17 10.30 -20.44
C GLU A 139 -15.80 9.44 -19.22
N LYS A 140 -16.13 8.14 -19.27
CA LYS A 140 -15.86 7.18 -18.19
C LYS A 140 -14.47 6.54 -18.27
N PHE A 141 -13.67 6.87 -19.29
CA PHE A 141 -12.38 6.23 -19.52
C PHE A 141 -11.42 6.38 -18.33
N ILE A 142 -11.44 7.53 -17.64
CA ILE A 142 -10.62 7.75 -16.44
C ILE A 142 -10.99 6.74 -15.34
N GLN A 143 -12.27 6.46 -15.15
CA GLN A 143 -12.74 5.48 -14.16
C GLN A 143 -12.29 4.07 -14.56
N LEU A 144 -12.44 3.71 -15.84
CA LEU A 144 -11.98 2.42 -16.35
C LEU A 144 -10.47 2.24 -16.20
N LYS A 145 -9.68 3.29 -16.49
CA LYS A 145 -8.23 3.31 -16.32
C LYS A 145 -7.84 3.08 -14.86
N ASN A 146 -8.55 3.71 -13.91
CA ASN A 146 -8.33 3.52 -12.48
C ASN A 146 -8.62 2.10 -11.96
N ILE A 147 -9.27 1.25 -12.77
CA ILE A 147 -9.59 -0.13 -12.44
C ILE A 147 -8.66 -1.11 -13.19
N LEU A 148 -8.47 -0.90 -14.50
CA LEU A 148 -7.86 -1.88 -15.40
C LEU A 148 -6.48 -1.50 -15.93
N SER A 149 -5.96 -0.29 -15.69
CA SER A 149 -4.58 0.02 -16.14
C SER A 149 -3.57 -0.84 -15.39
N PRO A 150 -2.40 -1.16 -15.98
CA PRO A 150 -1.37 -1.92 -15.29
C PRO A 150 -1.00 -1.33 -13.94
N GLU A 151 -0.89 -0.01 -13.84
CA GLU A 151 -0.55 0.68 -12.59
C GLU A 151 -1.65 0.50 -11.53
N ALA A 152 -2.92 0.57 -11.91
CA ALA A 152 -4.04 0.33 -11.01
C ALA A 152 -4.06 -1.11 -10.51
N ILE A 153 -3.90 -2.08 -11.43
CA ILE A 153 -3.84 -3.50 -11.11
C ILE A 153 -2.67 -3.80 -10.16
N ILE A 154 -1.47 -3.30 -10.45
CA ILE A 154 -0.29 -3.50 -9.61
C ILE A 154 -0.47 -2.84 -8.23
N ARG A 155 -1.05 -1.64 -8.18
CA ARG A 155 -1.31 -0.91 -6.92
C ARG A 155 -2.28 -1.65 -6.02
N ASP A 156 -3.41 -2.10 -6.58
CA ASP A 156 -4.55 -2.60 -5.81
C ASP A 156 -4.47 -4.10 -5.54
N LEU A 157 -3.78 -4.85 -6.42
CA LEU A 157 -3.79 -6.30 -6.45
C LEU A 157 -2.39 -6.90 -6.31
N LYS A 158 -1.44 -6.14 -5.77
CA LYS A 158 -0.08 -6.64 -5.49
C LYS A 158 -0.20 -7.93 -4.66
N ASP A 159 0.14 -9.06 -5.28
CA ASP A 159 0.26 -10.32 -4.57
C ASP A 159 1.27 -10.16 -3.43
N ILE A 160 0.91 -10.78 -2.31
CA ILE A 160 1.63 -10.79 -1.05
C ILE A 160 3.10 -11.13 -1.33
N GLU A 161 4.02 -10.18 -1.14
CA GLU A 161 5.44 -10.53 -0.96
C GLU A 161 5.48 -11.58 0.14
N LEU A 162 5.83 -12.81 -0.22
CA LEU A 162 6.00 -13.89 0.74
C LEU A 162 7.15 -13.46 1.63
N ASP A 163 6.77 -13.03 2.82
CA ASP A 163 7.70 -12.68 3.86
C ASP A 163 8.33 -13.96 4.41
N LEU A 164 9.45 -14.35 3.80
CA LEU A 164 10.26 -15.50 4.20
C LEU A 164 11.28 -15.15 5.29
N GLU A 165 11.37 -13.87 5.66
CA GLU A 165 12.28 -13.42 6.70
C GLU A 165 11.72 -13.73 8.09
N PRO A 166 12.58 -13.93 9.10
CA PRO A 166 12.12 -14.12 10.46
C PRO A 166 11.29 -12.91 10.93
N PRO A 167 10.19 -13.14 11.66
CA PRO A 167 9.30 -12.07 12.10
C PRO A 167 10.03 -11.09 13.04
N ILE A 168 9.66 -9.80 13.04
CA ILE A 168 10.25 -8.83 13.98
C ILE A 168 9.76 -9.03 15.41
N GLY A 169 8.74 -9.85 15.63
CA GLY A 169 8.18 -10.13 16.95
C GLY A 169 7.06 -11.14 16.87
N GLU A 170 6.63 -11.66 18.01
CA GLU A 170 5.55 -12.65 18.07
C GLU A 170 4.26 -12.07 17.45
N GLY A 171 3.68 -12.78 16.48
CA GLY A 171 2.45 -12.35 15.80
C GLY A 171 2.64 -11.25 14.75
N LEU A 172 3.87 -10.84 14.45
CA LEU A 172 4.19 -9.85 13.42
C LEU A 172 4.98 -10.48 12.26
N ARG A 173 5.05 -9.75 11.14
CA ARG A 173 5.89 -10.05 9.97
C ARG A 173 7.32 -9.51 10.15
N SER A 174 8.23 -9.72 9.20
CA SER A 174 9.57 -9.10 9.15
C SER A 174 9.51 -7.58 8.92
N THR A 175 8.35 -7.09 8.51
CA THR A 175 7.99 -5.67 8.50
C THR A 175 6.59 -5.52 9.07
N ALA A 176 6.43 -4.59 10.01
CA ALA A 176 5.13 -4.16 10.51
C ALA A 176 4.95 -2.66 10.31
N THR A 177 3.79 -2.26 9.84
CA THR A 177 3.45 -0.84 9.65
C THR A 177 2.88 -0.25 10.93
N VAL A 178 3.15 1.03 11.18
CA VAL A 178 2.55 1.74 12.31
C VAL A 178 1.13 2.17 11.94
N VAL A 179 0.14 1.66 12.67
CA VAL A 179 -1.27 1.99 12.49
C VAL A 179 -1.64 3.25 13.29
N ASN A 180 -1.13 3.34 14.51
CA ASN A 180 -1.40 4.42 15.43
C ASN A 180 -0.33 4.43 16.53
N GLY A 181 -0.22 5.51 17.28
CA GLY A 181 0.59 5.55 18.48
C GLY A 181 0.66 6.94 19.09
N GLN A 182 1.31 7.02 20.23
CA GLN A 182 1.51 8.27 20.94
C GLN A 182 2.85 8.26 21.68
N ILE A 183 3.44 9.44 21.81
CA ILE A 183 4.63 9.72 22.60
C ILE A 183 4.26 10.77 23.62
N VAL A 184 4.41 10.47 24.91
CA VAL A 184 4.04 11.35 26.02
C VAL A 184 5.29 11.77 26.76
N PHE A 185 5.57 13.07 26.77
CA PHE A 185 6.67 13.64 27.56
C PHE A 185 6.29 13.68 29.03
N ARG A 186 7.17 13.21 29.92
CA ARG A 186 6.93 13.09 31.36
C ARG A 186 7.76 14.07 32.18
N SER A 187 9.01 14.26 31.80
CA SER A 187 9.92 15.18 32.49
C SER A 187 10.90 15.82 31.52
N ASN A 188 11.44 16.96 31.93
CA ASN A 188 12.50 17.64 31.22
C ASN A 188 13.46 18.33 32.19
N SER A 189 14.73 18.48 31.80
CA SER A 189 15.77 19.07 32.64
C SER A 189 15.57 20.56 32.94
N LEU A 190 14.75 21.25 32.14
CA LEU A 190 14.43 22.67 32.31
C LEU A 190 13.20 22.92 33.20
N GLN A 191 12.57 21.85 33.71
CA GLN A 191 11.34 21.91 34.53
C GLN A 191 10.19 22.70 33.87
N MET A 192 10.15 22.71 32.53
CA MET A 192 9.10 23.38 31.75
C MET A 192 7.78 22.62 31.88
N SER A 193 6.80 23.22 32.55
CA SER A 193 5.48 22.61 32.77
C SER A 193 4.72 22.35 31.47
N HIS A 194 4.89 23.18 30.45
CA HIS A 194 4.21 23.04 29.15
C HIS A 194 4.63 21.79 28.37
N LEU A 195 5.81 21.23 28.63
CA LEU A 195 6.26 19.97 28.01
C LEU A 195 5.79 18.76 28.81
N GLN A 196 5.44 18.90 30.09
CA GLN A 196 4.98 17.79 30.90
C GLN A 196 3.55 17.39 30.52
N GLY A 197 3.38 16.15 30.07
CA GLY A 197 2.11 15.63 29.56
C GLY A 197 1.83 15.97 28.11
N LEU A 198 2.72 16.72 27.43
CA LEU A 198 2.62 16.94 26.00
C LEU A 198 2.64 15.58 25.29
N THR A 199 1.66 15.39 24.40
CA THR A 199 1.48 14.15 23.65
C THR A 199 1.66 14.42 22.16
N LEU A 200 2.62 13.75 21.53
CA LEU A 200 2.74 13.69 20.08
C LEU A 200 1.99 12.47 19.56
N SER A 201 1.26 12.64 18.47
CA SER A 201 0.62 11.53 17.77
C SER A 201 1.60 10.89 16.79
N VAL A 202 1.64 9.57 16.73
CA VAL A 202 2.39 8.84 15.71
C VAL A 202 1.46 8.58 14.53
N LYS A 203 1.72 9.27 13.40
CA LYS A 203 0.83 9.28 12.24
C LYS A 203 1.07 8.11 11.29
N SER A 204 2.33 7.74 11.12
CA SER A 204 2.74 6.66 10.24
C SER A 204 4.17 6.22 10.57
N GLY A 205 4.61 5.16 9.90
CA GLY A 205 5.93 4.60 10.09
C GLY A 205 5.95 3.11 9.83
N PHE A 206 7.10 2.49 10.07
CA PHE A 206 7.25 1.06 10.06
C PHE A 206 8.33 0.64 11.05
N ILE A 207 8.25 -0.61 11.48
CA ILE A 207 9.36 -1.31 12.12
C ILE A 207 9.67 -2.50 11.22
N LYS A 208 10.93 -2.66 10.85
CA LYS A 208 11.36 -3.78 10.00
C LYS A 208 12.68 -4.36 10.44
N ARG A 209 12.94 -5.58 9.99
CA ARG A 209 14.27 -6.17 9.97
C ARG A 209 15.12 -5.46 8.90
N GLY A 210 16.34 -5.08 9.26
CA GLY A 210 17.34 -4.60 8.32
C GLY A 210 18.28 -5.73 7.87
N GLU A 211 19.13 -5.43 6.90
CA GLU A 211 20.02 -6.41 6.25
C GLU A 211 20.98 -7.10 7.25
N ASP A 212 21.44 -6.36 8.27
CA ASP A 212 22.35 -6.87 9.31
C ASP A 212 21.63 -7.57 10.46
N ASN A 213 20.40 -8.04 10.24
CA ASN A 213 19.56 -8.64 11.27
C ASN A 213 19.30 -7.70 12.47
N ASN A 214 19.31 -6.39 12.22
CA ASN A 214 18.99 -5.33 13.16
C ASN A 214 17.51 -4.92 13.02
N ILE A 215 16.96 -4.26 14.04
CA ILE A 215 15.65 -3.63 13.96
C ILE A 215 15.83 -2.18 13.53
N ILE A 216 15.05 -1.76 12.53
CA ILE A 216 14.96 -0.38 12.08
C ILE A 216 13.52 0.08 12.30
N ALA A 217 13.35 1.10 13.13
CA ALA A 217 12.07 1.77 13.35
C ALA A 217 12.12 3.15 12.69
N ASP A 218 11.22 3.41 11.74
CA ASP A 218 11.03 4.72 11.11
C ASP A 218 9.65 5.24 11.51
N ILE A 219 9.60 6.29 12.32
CA ILE A 219 8.39 6.77 13.00
C ILE A 219 8.16 8.24 12.67
N HIS A 220 6.96 8.56 12.18
CA HIS A 220 6.56 9.92 11.87
C HIS A 220 5.58 10.45 12.92
N THR A 221 5.94 11.59 13.54
CA THR A 221 5.17 12.20 14.62
C THR A 221 4.55 13.52 14.22
N VAL A 222 3.42 13.86 14.86
CA VAL A 222 2.73 15.14 14.71
C VAL A 222 2.46 15.73 16.09
N SER A 223 2.85 16.99 16.26
CA SER A 223 2.55 17.79 17.44
C SER A 223 1.12 18.34 17.39
N PRO A 224 0.42 18.44 18.55
CA PRO A 224 -0.90 19.09 18.63
C PRO A 224 -0.84 20.60 18.42
N PHE A 225 0.35 21.21 18.55
CA PHE A 225 0.59 22.64 18.33
C PHE A 225 1.43 22.85 17.08
N HIS A 226 0.93 23.68 16.15
CA HIS A 226 1.58 23.98 14.87
C HIS A 226 3.00 24.53 15.03
N GLN A 227 3.19 25.50 15.93
CA GLN A 227 4.51 26.12 16.16
C GLN A 227 5.55 25.09 16.65
N LEU A 228 5.13 24.13 17.47
CA LEU A 228 6.01 23.06 17.92
C LEU A 228 6.26 22.02 16.80
N GLN A 229 5.28 21.81 15.92
CA GLN A 229 5.46 20.98 14.73
C GLN A 229 6.54 21.56 13.80
N GLU A 230 6.51 22.86 13.53
CA GLU A 230 7.52 23.53 12.69
C GLU A 230 8.94 23.36 13.25
N ILE A 231 9.08 23.44 14.58
CA ILE A 231 10.38 23.22 15.24
C ILE A 231 10.82 21.77 15.11
N ASN A 232 9.92 20.81 15.36
CA ASN A 232 10.22 19.39 15.20
C ASN A 232 10.60 19.06 13.74
N GLU A 233 10.01 19.75 12.77
CA GLU A 233 10.37 19.60 11.36
C GLU A 233 11.78 20.12 11.07
N ARG A 234 12.09 21.34 11.53
CA ARG A 234 13.41 21.95 11.38
C ARG A 234 14.52 21.17 12.08
N LEU A 235 14.25 20.60 13.25
CA LEU A 235 15.20 19.79 14.01
C LEU A 235 15.24 18.31 13.55
N GLY A 236 14.43 17.93 12.56
CA GLY A 236 14.31 16.54 12.11
C GLY A 236 13.67 15.60 13.15
N LEU A 237 13.11 16.12 14.24
CA LEU A 237 12.48 15.35 15.32
C LEU A 237 11.11 14.79 14.93
N HIS A 238 10.49 15.33 13.88
CA HIS A 238 9.23 14.80 13.32
C HIS A 238 9.37 13.42 12.66
N LYS A 239 10.61 13.00 12.34
CA LYS A 239 10.93 11.68 11.75
C LYS A 239 12.01 11.02 12.59
N ILE A 240 11.64 10.00 13.35
CA ILE A 240 12.55 9.28 14.23
C ILE A 240 12.94 7.98 13.54
N LYS A 241 14.20 7.89 13.10
CA LYS A 241 14.77 6.67 12.53
C LYS A 241 15.69 5.99 13.54
N ALA A 242 15.12 5.15 14.39
CA ALA A 242 15.85 4.45 15.45
C ALA A 242 16.33 3.07 14.98
N ILE A 243 17.52 2.68 15.43
CA ILE A 243 18.16 1.41 15.05
C ILE A 243 18.51 0.64 16.32
N GLY A 244 18.18 -0.65 16.37
CA GLY A 244 18.52 -1.56 17.46
C GLY A 244 19.40 -2.70 16.98
N LYS A 245 20.31 -3.18 17.85
CA LYS A 245 21.25 -4.27 17.52
C LYS A 245 20.62 -5.67 17.53
N VAL A 246 19.36 -5.77 17.95
CA VAL A 246 18.60 -7.03 17.98
C VAL A 246 17.82 -7.20 16.69
N GLY A 247 17.54 -8.45 16.33
CA GLY A 247 16.68 -8.77 15.19
C GLY A 247 15.20 -8.89 15.53
N THR A 248 14.82 -8.88 16.81
CA THR A 248 13.42 -9.07 17.21
C THR A 248 13.09 -8.15 18.36
N LEU A 249 11.90 -7.58 18.32
CA LEU A 249 11.23 -6.95 19.43
C LEU A 249 10.97 -8.01 20.51
N SER A 250 11.40 -7.71 21.73
CA SER A 250 11.23 -8.60 22.87
C SER A 250 9.81 -8.51 23.39
N SER A 251 9.16 -9.66 23.61
CA SER A 251 7.86 -9.73 24.29
C SER A 251 7.99 -9.86 25.82
N ASN A 252 9.21 -9.89 26.34
CA ASN A 252 9.48 -10.02 27.76
C ASN A 252 9.68 -8.65 28.42
N LYS A 253 8.80 -8.29 29.37
CA LYS A 253 8.86 -7.02 30.12
C LYS A 253 10.16 -6.84 30.92
N ASN A 254 10.88 -7.92 31.22
CA ASN A 254 12.15 -7.90 31.94
C ASN A 254 13.37 -7.82 31.03
N LEU A 255 13.20 -7.96 29.71
CA LEU A 255 14.27 -7.87 28.73
C LEU A 255 13.82 -6.95 27.60
N LEU A 256 14.12 -5.66 27.70
CA LEU A 256 13.63 -4.67 26.76
C LEU A 256 14.44 -4.69 25.45
N THR A 257 13.77 -4.38 24.35
CA THR A 257 14.41 -4.00 23.10
C THR A 257 14.90 -2.57 23.19
N GLU A 258 16.16 -2.37 22.81
CA GLU A 258 16.85 -1.09 22.87
C GLU A 258 17.12 -0.58 21.45
N LEU A 259 16.69 0.66 21.17
CA LEU A 259 16.91 1.35 19.91
C LEU A 259 17.55 2.72 20.17
N GLU A 260 18.39 3.16 19.25
CA GLU A 260 19.07 4.45 19.30
C GLU A 260 18.73 5.29 18.07
N TYR A 261 18.49 6.59 18.27
CA TYR A 261 18.29 7.56 17.21
C TYR A 261 19.25 8.74 17.42
N PHE A 262 19.90 9.18 16.34
CA PHE A 262 20.76 10.34 16.33
C PHE A 262 20.40 11.24 15.16
N THR A 263 20.35 12.55 15.42
CA THR A 263 20.21 13.57 14.37
C THR A 263 21.00 14.82 14.74
N SER A 264 21.38 15.58 13.73
CA SER A 264 22.02 16.88 13.87
C SER A 264 21.33 17.87 12.96
N SER A 265 21.08 19.07 13.44
CA SER A 265 20.44 20.14 12.68
C SER A 265 21.03 21.49 13.06
N THR A 266 20.95 22.45 12.13
CA THR A 266 21.42 23.82 12.36
C THR A 266 20.24 24.76 12.21
N LEU A 267 20.03 25.58 13.23
CA LEU A 267 19.09 26.69 13.22
C LEU A 267 19.85 27.95 12.85
N LEU A 268 19.37 28.70 11.86
CA LEU A 268 20.13 29.82 11.31
C LEU A 268 19.88 31.11 12.08
N GLN A 269 20.88 31.99 12.07
CA GLN A 269 20.74 33.34 12.59
C GLN A 269 19.60 34.08 11.87
N GLY A 270 18.78 34.81 12.62
CA GLY A 270 17.65 35.57 12.08
C GLY A 270 16.37 34.74 11.90
N GLU A 271 16.40 33.44 12.12
CA GLU A 271 15.20 32.61 12.10
C GLU A 271 14.33 32.85 13.34
N SER A 272 13.01 32.76 13.15
CA SER A 272 12.04 32.69 14.23
C SER A 272 12.04 31.30 14.88
N MET A 273 12.01 31.25 16.21
CA MET A 273 11.87 30.03 17.01
C MET A 273 10.86 30.27 18.14
N LEU A 274 10.09 29.24 18.52
CA LEU A 274 9.32 29.25 19.76
C LEU A 274 10.28 29.10 20.96
N ASP A 275 10.24 30.08 21.86
CA ASP A 275 10.81 29.95 23.19
C ASP A 275 9.87 29.07 24.03
N LEU A 276 10.34 27.86 24.38
CA LEU A 276 9.55 26.88 25.15
C LEU A 276 9.27 27.32 26.60
N SER A 277 10.00 28.33 27.11
CA SER A 277 9.76 28.88 28.46
C SER A 277 8.62 29.89 28.48
N THR A 278 8.52 30.73 27.45
CA THR A 278 7.54 31.82 27.36
C THR A 278 6.41 31.57 26.38
N MET A 279 6.53 30.52 25.54
CA MET A 279 5.65 30.22 24.40
C MET A 279 5.53 31.36 23.39
N ASN A 280 6.51 32.27 23.35
CA ASN A 280 6.58 33.35 22.38
C ASN A 280 7.59 33.06 21.28
N THR A 281 7.40 33.69 20.12
CA THR A 281 8.39 33.63 19.05
C THR A 281 9.55 34.57 19.34
N VAL A 282 10.78 34.06 19.32
CA VAL A 282 12.03 34.79 19.41
C VAL A 282 12.81 34.70 18.10
N ILE A 283 13.61 35.72 17.79
CA ILE A 283 14.53 35.69 16.64
C ILE A 283 15.90 35.25 17.13
N LEU A 284 16.49 34.26 16.48
CA LEU A 284 17.79 33.73 16.87
C LEU A 284 18.90 34.77 16.62
N PRO A 285 19.65 35.19 17.65
CA PRO A 285 20.70 36.18 17.50
C PRO A 285 21.96 35.61 16.83
N ILE A 286 22.14 34.29 16.87
CA ILE A 286 23.25 33.53 16.28
C ILE A 286 22.73 32.21 15.72
N ALA A 287 23.49 31.59 14.83
CA ALA A 287 23.21 30.22 14.39
C ALA A 287 23.50 29.22 15.53
N ILE A 288 22.67 28.19 15.65
CA ILE A 288 22.76 27.19 16.72
C ILE A 288 22.76 25.80 16.11
N ASN A 289 23.82 25.02 16.39
CA ASN A 289 23.86 23.60 16.07
C ASN A 289 23.19 22.82 17.20
N VAL A 290 22.32 21.88 16.84
CA VAL A 290 21.58 21.04 17.77
C VAL A 290 21.86 19.59 17.42
N GLU A 291 22.51 18.89 18.33
CA GLU A 291 22.72 17.45 18.25
C GLU A 291 21.72 16.76 19.17
N THR A 292 20.94 15.83 18.62
CA THR A 292 19.96 15.07 19.39
C THR A 292 20.34 13.59 19.40
N SER A 293 20.33 13.01 20.59
CA SER A 293 20.47 11.57 20.82
C SER A 293 19.25 11.09 21.59
N THR A 294 18.60 10.04 21.12
CA THR A 294 17.42 9.46 21.75
C THR A 294 17.63 7.98 21.95
N TYR A 295 17.49 7.54 23.19
CA TYR A 295 17.50 6.15 23.60
C TYR A 295 16.07 5.69 23.83
N ILE A 296 15.69 4.56 23.24
CA ILE A 296 14.35 3.99 23.30
C ILE A 296 14.47 2.59 23.88
N SER A 297 13.67 2.28 24.88
CA SER A 297 13.61 0.96 25.51
C SER A 297 12.15 0.51 25.61
N GLY A 298 11.82 -0.66 25.08
CA GLY A 298 10.43 -1.13 25.06
C GLY A 298 10.27 -2.62 24.88
N PHE A 299 9.03 -3.09 24.96
CA PHE A 299 8.66 -4.48 24.73
C PHE A 299 7.38 -4.55 23.87
N LEU A 300 7.21 -5.67 23.19
CA LEU A 300 6.05 -5.97 22.35
C LEU A 300 5.03 -6.78 23.16
N GLU A 301 3.81 -6.27 23.31
CA GLU A 301 2.69 -7.02 23.88
C GLU A 301 1.59 -7.11 22.82
N LYS A 302 1.40 -8.31 22.27
CA LYS A 302 0.58 -8.53 21.07
C LYS A 302 1.12 -7.69 19.90
N SER A 303 0.39 -6.67 19.48
CA SER A 303 0.78 -5.76 18.39
C SER A 303 1.16 -4.37 18.89
N GLU A 304 1.30 -4.17 20.21
CA GLU A 304 1.70 -2.89 20.80
C GLU A 304 3.17 -2.92 21.21
N PHE A 305 3.99 -2.10 20.56
CA PHE A 305 5.34 -1.81 21.04
C PHE A 305 5.29 -0.59 21.96
N LYS A 306 5.59 -0.81 23.25
CA LYS A 306 5.48 0.22 24.29
C LYS A 306 6.66 0.23 25.22
N GLY A 307 6.92 1.39 25.79
CA GLY A 307 8.09 1.57 26.63
C GLY A 307 8.38 3.01 26.97
N ARG A 308 9.67 3.30 27.16
CA ARG A 308 10.21 4.59 27.58
C ARG A 308 11.27 5.07 26.61
N PHE A 309 11.43 6.37 26.55
CA PHE A 309 12.54 6.99 25.86
C PHE A 309 13.20 8.04 26.76
N SER A 310 14.49 8.27 26.50
CA SER A 310 15.25 9.39 27.03
C SER A 310 15.96 10.07 25.87
N SER A 311 15.77 11.37 25.72
CA SER A 311 16.35 12.17 24.65
C SER A 311 17.21 13.27 25.25
N THR A 312 18.43 13.43 24.74
CA THR A 312 19.30 14.56 25.02
C THR A 312 19.42 15.41 23.76
N MET A 313 19.10 16.69 23.88
CA MET A 313 19.37 17.72 22.88
C MET A 313 20.52 18.61 23.38
N ASN A 314 21.58 18.71 22.60
CA ASN A 314 22.75 19.52 22.88
C ASN A 314 22.77 20.72 21.93
N TYR A 315 22.39 21.89 22.44
CA TYR A 315 22.52 23.17 21.74
C TYR A 315 23.95 23.64 21.91
N VAL A 316 24.79 23.39 20.90
CA VAL A 316 26.26 23.53 20.99
C VAL A 316 26.65 24.93 21.46
N GLY A 317 27.34 25.00 22.59
CA GLY A 317 27.81 26.25 23.20
C GLY A 317 26.77 27.04 24.00
N ILE A 318 25.54 26.52 24.14
CA ILE A 318 24.43 27.21 24.81
C ILE A 318 23.94 26.41 26.00
N MET A 319 23.34 25.23 25.76
CA MET A 319 22.75 24.42 26.82
C MET A 319 22.50 22.98 26.40
N ARG A 320 22.31 22.12 27.39
CA ARG A 320 21.86 20.74 27.21
C ARG A 320 20.47 20.57 27.81
N VAL A 321 19.56 20.04 27.02
CA VAL A 321 18.18 19.72 27.42
C VAL A 321 18.00 18.21 27.39
N SER A 322 17.46 17.65 28.47
CA SER A 322 17.08 16.23 28.52
C SER A 322 15.56 16.13 28.63
N LEU A 323 14.96 15.21 27.87
CA LEU A 323 13.54 14.90 27.85
C LEU A 323 13.35 13.41 28.10
N ASP A 324 12.45 13.05 29.01
CA ASP A 324 12.08 11.66 29.24
C ASP A 324 10.59 11.48 29.07
N GLY A 325 10.20 10.30 28.60
CA GLY A 325 8.80 10.01 28.37
C GLY A 325 8.50 8.55 28.11
N GLU A 326 7.27 8.34 27.70
CA GLU A 326 6.70 7.03 27.40
C GLU A 326 6.15 7.02 25.99
N PHE A 327 6.13 5.85 25.36
CA PHE A 327 5.50 5.66 24.06
C PHE A 327 4.64 4.42 24.06
N ASN A 328 3.62 4.43 23.21
CA ASN A 328 2.84 3.26 22.85
C ASN A 328 2.52 3.32 21.35
N ILE A 329 2.95 2.31 20.60
CA ILE A 329 2.84 2.25 19.14
C ILE A 329 2.15 0.94 18.76
N LEU A 330 1.06 1.05 18.01
CA LEU A 330 0.31 -0.07 17.47
C LEU A 330 0.83 -0.44 16.07
N LEU A 331 1.11 -1.73 15.87
CA LEU A 331 1.69 -2.30 14.66
C LEU A 331 0.69 -3.21 13.93
N SER A 332 0.77 -3.31 12.61
CA SER A 332 0.04 -4.30 11.79
C SER A 332 0.89 -4.94 10.72
#